data_AF-A0A8S1JR46-F1
#
_entry.id   AF-A0A8S1JR46-F1
#
_cell.length_a   1.000
_cell.length_b   1.000
_cell.length_c   1.000
_cell.angle_alpha   90.00
_cell.angle_beta   90.00
_cell.angle_gamma   90.00
#
_symmetry.space_group_name_H-M   'P 1'
#
loop_
_entity.id
_entity.type
_entity.pdbx_description
1 polymer ?
#
loop_
_entity_poly.entity_id
_entity_poly.type
_entity_poly.pdbx_seq_one_letter_code
_entity_poly.pdbx_strand_id
1 'polypeptide(L)' 'MSYSCTEKLWKPIIRPPRHYYQLKDLGNQITMIIDTVTKRTDFEIVNKRKLTLQCRYTLNKYYQSI' A
#
# COMPACT_ATOMS: atom_id res chain seq x y z
N MET A 1 20.07 24.87 -27.41
CA MET A 1 18.90 24.70 -26.51
C MET A 1 19.41 24.72 -25.08
N SER A 2 19.24 25.84 -24.39
CA SER A 2 19.64 26.04 -23.00
C SER A 2 18.57 25.47 -22.07
N TYR A 3 18.98 24.67 -21.08
CA TYR A 3 18.09 24.14 -20.06
C TYR A 3 17.72 25.28 -19.10
N SER A 4 16.47 25.74 -19.16
CA SER A 4 15.88 26.59 -18.12
C SER A 4 15.59 25.69 -16.91
N CYS A 5 16.54 25.62 -15.99
CA CYS A 5 16.34 24.95 -14.70
C CYS A 5 15.31 25.77 -13.91
N THR A 6 14.18 25.16 -13.61
CA THR A 6 13.03 25.74 -12.93
C THR A 6 13.42 26.41 -11.61
N GLU A 7 13.45 27.75 -11.59
CA GLU A 7 13.70 28.60 -10.41
C GLU A 7 12.67 28.44 -9.26
N LYS A 8 11.67 27.56 -9.40
CA LYS A 8 10.54 27.41 -8.47
C LYS A 8 10.55 26.17 -7.59
N LEU A 9 11.62 25.38 -7.55
CA LEU A 9 11.80 24.30 -6.57
C LEU A 9 12.61 24.76 -5.36
N TRP A 10 12.26 25.92 -4.78
CA TRP A 10 12.94 26.50 -3.62
C TRP A 10 12.51 25.87 -2.29
N LYS A 11 11.40 25.13 -2.28
CA LYS A 11 10.96 24.40 -1.09
C LYS A 11 11.71 23.07 -1.03
N PRO A 12 12.40 22.74 0.06
CA PRO A 12 12.93 21.40 0.23
C PRO A 12 11.77 20.42 0.10
N ILE A 13 11.90 19.43 -0.78
CA ILE A 13 10.98 18.29 -0.81
C ILE A 13 11.28 17.50 0.46
N ILE A 14 10.64 17.87 1.58
CA ILE A 14 10.69 17.12 2.82
C ILE A 14 9.92 15.83 2.56
N ARG A 15 10.66 14.78 2.23
CA ARG A 15 10.10 13.43 2.25
C ARG A 15 9.90 13.07 3.72
N PRO A 16 8.66 12.73 4.17
CA PRO A 16 8.49 12.21 5.50
C PRO A 16 9.40 11.00 5.69
N PRO A 17 9.87 10.73 6.93
CA PRO A 17 10.57 9.51 7.24
C PRO A 17 9.81 8.33 6.63
N ARG A 18 10.49 7.52 5.82
CA ARG A 18 9.88 6.29 5.33
C ARG A 18 9.74 5.37 6.53
N HIS A 19 8.57 5.36 7.16
CA HIS A 19 8.25 4.31 8.11
C HIS A 19 8.25 2.99 7.35
N TYR A 20 9.11 2.08 7.80
CA TYR A 20 9.07 0.69 7.38
C TYR A 20 7.89 0.04 8.10
N TYR A 21 6.78 -0.11 7.38
CA TYR A 21 5.66 -0.90 7.86
C TYR A 21 5.97 -2.38 7.62
N GLN A 22 5.73 -3.21 8.62
CA GLN A 22 5.65 -4.65 8.47
C GLN A 22 4.21 -5.05 8.17
N LEU A 23 3.99 -6.18 7.50
CA LEU A 23 2.64 -6.65 7.16
C LEU A 23 1.72 -6.82 8.39
N LYS A 24 2.31 -7.06 9.57
CA LYS A 24 1.61 -7.13 10.86
C LYS A 24 1.04 -5.77 11.31
N ASP A 25 1.65 -4.68 10.88
CA ASP A 25 1.23 -3.32 11.23
C ASP A 25 -0.02 -2.90 10.44
N LEU A 26 -0.36 -3.62 9.36
CA LEU A 26 -1.53 -3.39 8.52
C LEU A 26 -2.82 -4.06 9.07
N GLY A 27 -2.76 -4.62 10.28
CA GLY A 27 -3.86 -5.31 10.95
C GLY A 27 -3.89 -6.82 10.69
N ASN A 28 -4.96 -7.47 11.14
CA ASN A 28 -5.08 -8.92 11.08
C ASN A 28 -5.33 -9.43 9.66
N GLN A 29 -4.87 -10.66 9.38
CA GLN A 29 -5.08 -11.33 8.10
C GLN A 29 -6.54 -11.79 7.91
N ILE A 30 -7.24 -12.08 9.00
CA ILE A 30 -8.65 -12.43 9.02
C ILE A 30 -9.33 -11.47 9.97
N THR A 31 -10.40 -10.82 9.51
CA THR A 31 -11.17 -9.87 10.30
C THR A 31 -12.66 -10.15 10.13
N MET A 32 -13.41 -10.09 11.24
CA MET A 32 -14.86 -10.13 11.21
C MET A 32 -15.36 -8.70 11.09
N ILE A 33 -16.10 -8.40 10.01
CA ILE A 33 -16.75 -7.11 9.81
C ILE A 33 -18.24 -7.38 9.81
N ILE A 34 -18.93 -6.89 10.85
CA ILE A 34 -20.34 -7.19 11.12
C ILE A 34 -20.50 -8.71 11.27
N ASP A 35 -21.04 -9.39 10.26
CA ASP A 35 -21.26 -10.85 10.24
C ASP A 35 -20.48 -11.56 9.12
N THR A 36 -19.56 -10.86 8.46
CA THR A 36 -18.78 -11.40 7.35
C THR A 36 -17.33 -11.65 7.75
N VAL A 37 -16.87 -12.89 7.51
CA VAL A 37 -15.45 -13.24 7.64
C VAL A 37 -14.72 -12.75 6.40
N THR A 38 -13.91 -11.72 6.57
CA THR A 38 -13.10 -11.13 5.51
C THR A 38 -11.67 -11.64 5.61
N LYS A 39 -11.12 -12.11 4.48
CA LYS A 39 -9.74 -12.55 4.40
C LYS A 39 -8.93 -11.55 3.59
N ARG A 40 -7.84 -11.11 4.20
CA ARG A 40 -6.83 -10.28 3.57
C ARG A 40 -5.88 -11.14 2.74
N THR A 41 -5.63 -10.69 1.51
CA THR A 41 -4.65 -11.24 0.59
C THR A 41 -3.60 -10.16 0.32
N ASP A 42 -2.37 -10.45 0.67
CA ASP A 42 -1.23 -9.56 0.47
C ASP A 42 -0.40 -10.08 -0.72
N PHE A 43 0.11 -9.18 -1.56
CA PHE A 43 0.91 -9.53 -2.73
C PHE A 43 1.96 -8.47 -3.04
N GLU A 44 3.00 -8.87 -3.77
CA GLU A 44 4.11 -8.00 -4.13
C GLU A 44 4.22 -7.87 -5.65
N ILE A 45 4.41 -6.64 -6.12
CA ILE A 45 4.70 -6.35 -7.53
C ILE A 45 6.12 -5.81 -7.62
N VAL A 46 6.96 -6.46 -8.42
CA VAL A 46 8.34 -6.03 -8.66
C VAL A 46 8.46 -5.47 -10.07
N ASN A 47 9.03 -4.28 -10.21
CA ASN A 47 9.29 -3.68 -11.52
C ASN A 47 10.70 -4.05 -12.06
N LYS A 48 10.95 -3.69 -13.33
CA LYS A 48 12.25 -3.92 -14.00
C LYS A 48 13.44 -3.23 -13.30
N ARG A 49 13.20 -2.24 -12.45
CA ARG A 49 14.21 -1.51 -11.67
C ARG A 49 14.46 -2.14 -10.29
N LYS A 50 13.93 -3.35 -10.03
CA LYS A 50 14.00 -4.06 -8.75
C LYS A 50 13.37 -3.27 -7.59
N LEU A 51 12.37 -2.42 -7.88
CA LEU A 51 11.55 -1.78 -6.85
C LEU A 51 10.33 -2.65 -6.57
N THR A 52 10.07 -2.91 -5.29
CA THR A 52 8.95 -3.73 -4.82
C THR A 52 7.83 -2.83 -4.29
N LEU A 53 6.62 -3.05 -4.79
CA LEU A 53 5.38 -2.48 -4.25
C LEU A 53 4.63 -3.57 -3.50
N GLN A 54 4.39 -3.36 -2.20
CA GLN A 54 3.58 -4.24 -1.37
C GLN A 54 2.12 -3.76 -1.40
N CYS A 55 1.21 -4.66 -1.75
CA CYS A 55 -0.21 -4.36 -1.92
C CYS A 55 -1.07 -5.27 -1.04
N ARG A 56 -2.19 -4.72 -0.57
CA ARG A 56 -3.23 -5.42 0.20
C ARG A 56 -4.53 -5.42 -0.58
N TYR A 57 -5.20 -6.57 -0.66
CA TYR A 57 -6.57 -6.71 -1.13
C TYR A 57 -7.40 -7.49 -0.11
N THR A 58 -8.67 -7.12 0.09
CA THR A 58 -9.57 -7.82 1.03
C THR A 58 -10.75 -8.37 0.25
N LEU A 59 -10.97 -9.68 0.33
CA LEU A 59 -12.15 -10.34 -0.24
C LEU A 59 -13.23 -10.47 0.82
N ASN A 60 -14.42 -9.97 0.51
CA ASN A 60 -15.62 -10.23 1.28
C ASN A 60 -16.25 -11.51 0.74
N LYS A 61 -16.16 -12.62 1.48
CA LYS A 61 -17.00 -13.78 1.20
C LYS A 61 -18.35 -13.53 1.85
N TYR A 62 -19.37 -13.25 1.04
CA TYR A 62 -20.75 -13.34 1.49
C TYR A 62 -21.01 -14.81 1.80
N TYR A 63 -21.00 -15.20 3.07
CA TYR A 63 -21.72 -16.40 3.47
C TYR A 63 -23.19 -16.03 3.32
N GLN A 64 -23.83 -16.52 2.26
CA GLN A 64 -25.28 -16.56 2.23
C GLN A 64 -25.72 -17.43 3.40
N SER A 65 -26.32 -16.78 4.40
CA SER A 65 -27.00 -17.43 5.51
C SER A 65 -28.26 -18.10 4.98
N ILE A 66 -28.27 -19.44 5.05
CA ILE A 66 -29.42 -20.37 5.12
C ILE A 66 -30.40 -20.33 3.94
#